data_AF-A0A8S1MG39-F1
#
_entry.id   AF-A0A8S1MG39-F1
#
_cell.length_a   1.000
_cell.length_b   1.000
_cell.length_c   1.000
_cell.angle_alpha   90.00
_cell.angle_beta   90.00
_cell.angle_gamma   90.00
#
_symmetry.space_group_name_H-M   'P 1'
#
loop_
_entity.id
_entity.type
_entity.pdbx_description
1 polymer ?
#
loop_
_entity_poly.entity_id
_entity_poly.type
_entity_poly.pdbx_seq_one_letter_code
_entity_poly.pdbx_strand_id
1 'polypeptide(L)'
;MNQLQFSQAQSPRESNFDFEEQPQLQEQRITENKLSSSIFNNMKILAAVYQILLILFNSYVVFDSSSKLSLLYITILHFLQVVRLAIHNYNNILNDHNCCLEIFWGILSISYYSCFLFFLENSNFPIQYPMIIYFVFTLSWFIFIAQAYRQNKNEKNIASLFTVFFKLLIIGQLMLINFRQINWLKWDWIYVFVIFWAFLTFAIILQIIFIFDFIVKLISILQENDLLNKQTLTYQIIGSLWMNLFILSFSGLLTFTIVSYSIFLSTGRNPFNSMPITLCIFYSLLFTIYTCYFRRTLKYFKILKLVNFQFPFKLRQKKIIKMKLQLVNKDFNLVLQVLKGEIVLSKIKMRFLQNYLSFQYNNLLSKIKLSQTYFQPYELGEYQQSQKQIPQLNQIKQVKRNKTDIDQPKLSNQNSLTEYKAEKDQNCFNCCQNDSCAVYMPCGHGGLCIKCATEWFTEKQECLICRKPVESVVKVIESNSNTVQIVDVVAF
;
A
#
# COMPACT_ATOMS: atom_id res chain seq x y z
N MET A 1 -77.05 -32.14 3.63
CA MET A 1 -76.20 -31.26 2.80
C MET A 1 -75.01 -30.84 3.65
N ASN A 2 -73.89 -31.55 3.50
CA ASN A 2 -72.62 -31.27 4.20
C ASN A 2 -71.61 -30.85 3.14
N GLN A 3 -71.13 -29.60 3.18
CA GLN A 3 -70.02 -29.14 2.34
C GLN A 3 -68.76 -29.04 3.18
N LEU A 4 -67.84 -29.97 2.92
CA LEU A 4 -66.46 -29.98 3.42
C LEU A 4 -65.63 -29.02 2.56
N GLN A 5 -65.09 -27.95 3.18
CA GLN A 5 -64.07 -27.10 2.56
C GLN A 5 -62.69 -27.70 2.85
N PHE A 6 -62.00 -28.11 1.78
CA PHE A 6 -60.60 -28.55 1.82
C PHE A 6 -59.66 -27.35 1.95
N SER A 7 -58.82 -27.37 3.00
CA SER A 7 -57.71 -26.45 3.18
C SER A 7 -56.55 -26.83 2.25
N GLN A 8 -56.17 -25.90 1.37
CA GLN A 8 -54.97 -26.04 0.53
C GLN A 8 -53.71 -25.76 1.36
N ALA A 9 -52.74 -26.68 1.30
CA ALA A 9 -51.43 -26.52 1.91
C ALA A 9 -50.62 -25.44 1.18
N GLN A 10 -50.24 -24.39 1.89
CA GLN A 10 -49.31 -23.37 1.39
C GLN A 10 -47.90 -23.97 1.29
N SER A 11 -47.30 -23.90 0.10
CA SER A 11 -45.92 -24.34 -0.13
C SER A 11 -44.92 -23.46 0.64
N PRO A 12 -43.73 -24.00 1.00
CA PRO A 12 -42.73 -23.22 1.70
C PRO A 12 -42.23 -22.12 0.77
N ARG A 13 -42.36 -20.85 1.18
CA ARG A 13 -41.66 -19.73 0.55
C ARG A 13 -40.16 -20.01 0.69
N GLU A 14 -39.51 -20.41 -0.41
CA GLU A 14 -38.07 -20.34 -0.54
C GLU A 14 -37.67 -18.87 -0.37
N SER A 15 -37.06 -18.56 0.77
CA SER A 15 -36.47 -17.26 1.02
C SER A 15 -35.21 -17.16 0.15
N ASN A 16 -35.37 -16.63 -1.06
CA ASN A 16 -34.27 -16.10 -1.86
C ASN A 16 -33.66 -14.90 -1.12
N PHE A 17 -32.91 -15.18 -0.05
CA PHE A 17 -31.86 -14.30 0.45
C PHE A 17 -30.67 -14.48 -0.48
N ASP A 18 -30.80 -13.95 -1.70
CA ASP A 18 -29.64 -13.64 -2.50
C ASP A 18 -28.85 -12.62 -1.70
N PHE A 19 -27.77 -13.10 -1.07
CA PHE A 19 -26.75 -12.24 -0.48
C PHE A 19 -26.15 -11.44 -1.65
N GLU A 20 -26.72 -10.27 -1.94
CA GLU A 20 -26.08 -9.27 -2.78
C GLU A 20 -24.69 -9.03 -2.18
N GLU A 21 -23.66 -9.58 -2.83
CA GLU A 21 -22.26 -9.31 -2.51
C GLU A 21 -22.13 -7.78 -2.47
N GLN A 22 -21.78 -7.24 -1.29
CA GLN A 22 -21.77 -5.80 -1.08
C GLN A 22 -20.93 -5.12 -2.17
N PRO A 23 -21.49 -4.18 -2.95
CA PRO A 23 -20.81 -3.58 -4.11
C PRO A 23 -19.44 -2.95 -3.77
N GLN A 24 -19.22 -2.59 -2.51
CA GLN A 24 -17.96 -2.06 -1.97
C GLN A 24 -16.78 -3.06 -2.07
N LEU A 25 -17.02 -4.34 -1.79
CA LEU A 25 -15.99 -5.40 -1.88
C LEU A 25 -15.55 -5.64 -3.33
N GLN A 26 -16.48 -5.51 -4.28
CA GLN A 26 -16.19 -5.66 -5.70
C GLN A 26 -15.33 -4.51 -6.23
N GLU A 27 -15.64 -3.27 -5.84
CA GLU A 27 -14.87 -2.09 -6.23
C GLU A 27 -13.43 -2.12 -5.66
N GLN A 28 -13.27 -2.54 -4.41
CA GLN A 28 -11.95 -2.70 -3.80
C GLN A 28 -11.10 -3.74 -4.54
N ARG A 29 -11.67 -4.91 -4.89
CA ARG A 29 -10.98 -5.95 -5.67
C ARG A 29 -10.56 -5.44 -7.06
N ILE A 30 -11.42 -4.68 -7.73
CA ILE A 30 -11.10 -4.08 -9.04
C ILE A 30 -9.92 -3.11 -8.92
N THR A 31 -9.88 -2.32 -7.84
CA THR A 31 -8.84 -1.32 -7.61
C THR A 31 -7.48 -1.95 -7.30
N GLU A 32 -7.45 -2.99 -6.44
CA GLU A 32 -6.24 -3.78 -6.17
C GLU A 32 -5.68 -4.45 -7.44
N ASN A 33 -6.56 -4.99 -8.29
CA ASN A 33 -6.18 -5.65 -9.54
C ASN A 33 -5.60 -4.65 -10.55
N LYS A 34 -6.13 -3.43 -10.62
CA LYS A 34 -5.58 -2.36 -11.47
C LYS A 34 -4.19 -1.93 -11.00
N LEU A 35 -4.00 -1.73 -9.70
CA LEU A 35 -2.71 -1.31 -9.13
C LEU A 35 -1.62 -2.36 -9.34
N SER A 36 -1.91 -3.63 -9.04
CA SER A 36 -0.95 -4.73 -9.22
C SER A 36 -0.54 -4.92 -10.68
N SER A 37 -1.50 -4.82 -11.61
CA SER A 37 -1.23 -4.86 -13.06
C SER A 37 -0.32 -3.72 -13.51
N SER A 38 -0.54 -2.50 -13.00
CA SER A 38 0.30 -1.33 -13.30
C SER A 38 1.74 -1.51 -12.83
N ILE A 39 1.93 -1.95 -11.58
CA ILE A 39 3.26 -2.22 -11.00
C ILE A 39 3.99 -3.28 -11.83
N PHE A 40 3.31 -4.37 -12.17
CA PHE A 40 3.90 -5.45 -12.94
C PHE A 40 4.35 -5.01 -14.34
N ASN A 41 3.55 -4.20 -15.04
CA ASN A 41 3.93 -3.65 -16.34
C ASN A 41 5.14 -2.72 -16.23
N ASN A 42 5.20 -1.87 -15.19
CA ASN A 42 6.35 -1.00 -14.95
C ASN A 42 7.63 -1.80 -14.68
N MET A 43 7.55 -2.88 -13.89
CA MET A 43 8.71 -3.76 -13.63
C MET A 43 9.22 -4.44 -14.91
N LYS A 44 8.32 -4.88 -15.81
CA LYS A 44 8.73 -5.46 -17.10
C LYS A 44 9.45 -4.45 -17.98
N ILE A 45 8.88 -3.25 -18.11
CA ILE A 45 9.47 -2.17 -18.90
C ILE A 45 10.84 -1.82 -18.33
N LEU A 46 10.96 -1.71 -17.01
CA LEU A 46 12.23 -1.44 -16.32
C LEU A 46 13.27 -2.52 -16.61
N ALA A 47 12.92 -3.80 -16.48
CA ALA A 47 13.82 -4.91 -16.78
C ALA A 47 14.26 -4.89 -18.26
N ALA A 48 13.33 -4.66 -19.19
CA ALA A 48 13.64 -4.62 -20.62
C ALA A 48 14.58 -3.45 -20.98
N VAL A 49 14.27 -2.25 -20.49
CA VAL A 49 15.12 -1.05 -20.68
C VAL A 49 16.51 -1.28 -20.12
N TYR A 50 16.59 -1.85 -18.92
CA TYR A 50 17.85 -2.15 -18.26
C TYR A 50 18.67 -3.20 -19.04
N GLN A 51 18.05 -4.26 -19.54
CA GLN A 51 18.73 -5.27 -20.35
C GLN A 51 19.23 -4.71 -21.69
N ILE A 52 18.44 -3.88 -22.37
CA ILE A 52 18.87 -3.21 -23.60
C ILE A 52 20.10 -2.34 -23.31
N LEU A 53 20.07 -1.57 -22.21
CA LEU A 53 21.21 -0.76 -21.80
C LEU A 53 22.46 -1.61 -21.54
N LEU A 54 22.30 -2.74 -20.83
CA LEU A 54 23.40 -3.64 -20.51
C LEU A 54 23.98 -4.30 -21.77
N ILE A 55 23.15 -4.65 -22.74
CA ILE A 55 23.58 -5.18 -24.04
C ILE A 55 24.34 -4.10 -24.82
N LEU A 56 23.82 -2.87 -24.90
CA LEU A 56 24.50 -1.76 -25.57
C LEU A 56 25.85 -1.45 -24.92
N PHE A 57 25.91 -1.48 -23.59
CA PHE A 57 27.15 -1.28 -22.84
C PHE A 57 28.15 -2.42 -23.06
N ASN A 58 27.73 -3.68 -23.01
CA ASN A 58 28.65 -4.79 -23.27
C ASN A 58 29.11 -4.82 -24.74
N SER A 59 28.24 -4.47 -25.69
CA SER A 59 28.62 -4.30 -27.10
C SER A 59 29.63 -3.18 -27.31
N TYR A 60 29.52 -2.09 -26.54
CA TYR A 60 30.54 -1.06 -26.48
C TYR A 60 31.90 -1.66 -26.10
N VAL A 61 31.97 -2.42 -25.01
CA VAL A 61 33.25 -2.94 -24.52
C VAL A 61 33.81 -4.06 -25.40
N VAL A 62 32.99 -4.95 -25.95
CA VAL A 62 33.46 -6.10 -26.74
C VAL A 62 33.85 -5.71 -28.17
N PHE A 63 33.07 -4.83 -28.81
CA PHE A 63 33.22 -4.52 -30.24
C PHE A 63 33.85 -3.15 -30.49
N ASP A 64 34.34 -2.47 -29.45
CA ASP A 64 34.77 -1.06 -29.53
C ASP A 64 33.71 -0.19 -30.23
N SER A 65 32.43 -0.48 -29.99
CA SER A 65 31.36 0.37 -30.53
C SER A 65 31.50 1.78 -29.95
N SER A 66 30.78 2.75 -30.49
CA SER A 66 30.81 4.08 -29.90
C SER A 66 30.05 4.10 -28.57
N SER A 67 30.69 4.46 -27.46
CA SER A 67 30.03 4.69 -26.16
C SER A 67 28.88 5.70 -26.26
N LYS A 68 28.94 6.56 -27.28
CA LYS A 68 27.89 7.52 -27.66
C LYS A 68 26.54 6.87 -27.87
N LEU A 69 26.47 5.62 -28.34
CA LEU A 69 25.21 4.94 -28.59
C LEU A 69 24.46 4.62 -27.28
N SER A 70 25.17 4.11 -26.27
CA SER A 70 24.60 3.84 -24.95
C SER A 70 24.14 5.12 -24.27
N LEU A 71 24.92 6.20 -24.41
CA LEU A 71 24.59 7.50 -23.84
C LEU A 71 23.40 8.15 -24.56
N LEU A 72 23.34 8.07 -25.89
CA LEU A 72 22.19 8.52 -26.68
C LEU A 72 20.91 7.77 -26.28
N TYR A 73 21.00 6.46 -26.07
CA TYR A 73 19.88 5.64 -25.61
C TYR A 73 19.35 6.13 -24.25
N ILE A 74 20.24 6.38 -23.28
CA ILE A 74 19.87 6.94 -21.97
C ILE A 74 19.21 8.32 -22.12
N THR A 75 19.77 9.19 -22.97
CA THR A 75 19.21 10.53 -23.22
C THR A 75 17.80 10.45 -23.79
N ILE A 76 17.55 9.56 -24.76
CA ILE A 76 16.23 9.34 -25.34
C ILE A 76 15.24 8.84 -24.27
N LEU A 77 15.67 7.91 -23.40
CA LEU A 77 14.81 7.40 -22.32
C LEU A 77 14.42 8.50 -21.33
N HIS A 78 15.36 9.34 -20.90
CA HIS A 78 15.06 10.47 -20.02
C HIS A 78 14.15 11.49 -20.68
N PHE A 79 14.35 11.76 -21.98
CA PHE A 79 13.45 12.62 -22.74
C PHE A 79 12.02 12.06 -22.77
N LEU A 80 11.85 10.77 -23.09
CA LEU A 80 10.54 10.12 -23.08
C LEU A 80 9.89 10.13 -21.69
N GLN A 81 10.69 9.97 -20.63
CA GLN A 81 10.21 10.08 -19.25
C GLN A 81 9.69 11.48 -18.93
N VAL A 82 10.44 12.53 -19.32
CA VAL A 82 10.02 13.93 -19.13
C VAL A 82 8.73 14.21 -19.90
N VAL A 83 8.63 13.78 -21.16
CA VAL A 83 7.41 13.94 -21.97
C VAL A 83 6.22 13.22 -21.32
N ARG A 84 6.41 11.98 -20.86
CA ARG A 84 5.37 11.22 -20.17
C ARG A 84 4.89 11.94 -18.90
N LEU A 85 5.82 12.45 -18.09
CA LEU A 85 5.48 13.18 -16.85
C LEU A 85 4.74 14.47 -17.17
N ALA A 86 5.18 15.23 -18.18
CA ALA A 86 4.54 16.47 -18.61
C ALA A 86 3.10 16.23 -19.10
N ILE A 87 2.87 15.18 -19.90
CA ILE A 87 1.54 14.85 -20.41
C ILE A 87 0.62 14.35 -19.29
N HIS A 88 1.10 13.39 -18.48
CA HIS A 88 0.25 12.75 -17.48
C HIS A 88 -0.16 13.71 -16.36
N ASN A 89 0.75 14.61 -15.97
CA ASN A 89 0.51 15.53 -14.87
C ASN A 89 0.11 16.91 -15.32
N TYR A 90 -0.20 17.16 -16.61
CA TYR A 90 -0.48 18.50 -17.14
C TYR A 90 -1.43 19.32 -16.24
N ASN A 91 -2.55 18.73 -15.80
CA ASN A 91 -3.53 19.38 -14.93
C ASN A 91 -3.06 19.54 -13.47
N ASN A 92 -2.15 18.68 -13.01
CA ASN A 92 -1.63 18.65 -11.63
C ASN A 92 -0.32 19.42 -11.46
N ILE A 93 0.38 19.79 -12.55
CA ILE A 93 1.67 20.50 -12.53
C ILE A 93 1.56 21.80 -11.73
N LEU A 94 0.43 22.50 -11.82
CA LEU A 94 0.22 23.75 -11.09
C LEU A 94 0.10 23.56 -9.57
N ASN A 95 -0.27 22.36 -9.11
CA ASN A 95 -0.59 22.10 -7.70
C ASN A 95 0.46 21.22 -6.99
N ASP A 96 1.32 20.50 -7.71
CA ASP A 96 2.33 19.59 -7.13
C ASP A 96 3.77 20.03 -7.46
N HIS A 97 4.41 20.71 -6.50
CA HIS A 97 5.80 21.14 -6.60
C HIS A 97 6.78 20.00 -6.91
N ASN A 98 6.48 18.76 -6.48
CA ASN A 98 7.37 17.62 -6.76
C ASN A 98 7.40 17.28 -8.24
N CYS A 99 6.29 17.48 -8.97
CA CYS A 99 6.24 17.22 -10.40
C CYS A 99 7.16 18.17 -11.17
N CYS A 100 7.20 19.45 -10.78
CA CYS A 100 8.11 20.43 -11.40
C CYS A 100 9.58 20.06 -11.16
N LEU A 101 9.92 19.64 -9.94
CA LEU A 101 11.29 19.21 -9.60
C LEU A 101 11.70 17.95 -10.38
N GLU A 102 10.79 17.00 -10.59
CA GLU A 102 11.03 15.82 -11.42
C GLU A 102 11.29 16.17 -12.89
N ILE A 103 10.46 17.05 -13.49
CA ILE A 103 10.65 17.51 -14.87
C ILE A 103 11.99 18.24 -15.01
N PHE A 104 12.29 19.15 -14.08
CA PHE A 104 13.54 19.91 -14.10
C PHE A 104 14.77 19.00 -13.93
N TRP A 105 14.70 18.00 -13.05
CA TRP A 105 15.74 16.99 -12.92
C TRP A 105 15.96 16.21 -14.23
N GLY A 106 14.88 15.85 -14.93
CA GLY A 106 14.96 15.20 -16.23
C GLY A 106 15.65 16.08 -17.29
N ILE A 107 15.31 17.37 -17.35
CA ILE A 107 15.96 18.34 -18.26
C ILE A 107 17.45 18.48 -17.93
N LEU A 108 17.81 18.61 -16.64
CA LEU A 108 19.21 18.66 -16.22
C LEU A 108 19.96 17.39 -16.59
N SER A 109 19.34 16.23 -16.45
CA SER A 109 19.93 14.94 -16.83
C SER A 109 20.24 14.91 -18.33
N ILE A 110 19.28 15.31 -19.17
CA ILE A 110 19.46 15.41 -20.64
C ILE A 110 20.58 16.38 -20.99
N SER A 111 20.61 17.56 -20.36
CA SER A 111 21.68 18.55 -20.56
C SER A 111 23.04 17.99 -20.17
N TYR A 112 23.15 17.33 -19.03
CA TYR A 112 24.37 16.67 -18.57
C TYR A 112 24.85 15.60 -19.57
N TYR A 113 23.96 14.73 -20.05
CA TYR A 113 24.35 13.70 -21.02
C TYR A 113 24.82 14.29 -22.35
N SER A 114 24.20 15.39 -22.81
CA SER A 114 24.66 16.13 -24.00
C SER A 114 26.05 16.74 -23.79
N CYS A 115 26.30 17.36 -22.62
CA CYS A 115 27.64 17.84 -22.27
C CYS A 115 28.66 16.69 -22.17
N PHE A 116 28.25 15.53 -21.66
CA PHE A 116 29.11 14.36 -21.55
C PHE A 116 29.43 13.76 -22.92
N LEU A 117 28.45 13.70 -23.85
CA LEU A 117 28.69 13.36 -25.26
C LEU A 117 29.72 14.29 -25.88
N PHE A 118 29.56 15.60 -25.69
CA PHE A 118 30.48 16.61 -26.20
C PHE A 118 31.89 16.46 -25.60
N PHE A 119 31.99 16.15 -24.31
CA PHE A 119 33.27 15.87 -23.64
C PHE A 119 33.97 14.63 -24.19
N LEU A 120 33.22 13.57 -24.51
CA LEU A 120 33.78 12.37 -25.13
C LEU A 120 34.36 12.65 -26.53
N GLU A 121 33.88 13.68 -27.22
CA GLU A 121 34.44 14.13 -28.50
C GLU A 121 35.57 15.15 -28.33
N ASN A 122 35.45 16.03 -27.33
CA ASN A 122 36.35 17.13 -27.07
C ASN A 122 36.91 17.00 -25.64
N SER A 123 38.08 16.37 -25.53
CA SER A 123 38.77 16.14 -24.25
C SER A 123 39.04 17.41 -23.43
N ASN A 124 39.09 18.58 -24.09
CA ASN A 124 39.31 19.87 -23.44
C ASN A 124 38.05 20.46 -22.78
N PHE A 125 36.88 19.86 -22.96
CA PHE A 125 35.66 20.38 -22.37
C PHE A 125 35.65 20.18 -20.85
N PRO A 126 35.42 21.23 -20.04
CA PRO A 126 35.45 21.14 -18.58
C PRO A 126 34.16 20.51 -18.01
N ILE A 127 34.02 19.19 -18.18
CA ILE A 127 32.84 18.42 -17.75
C ILE A 127 32.55 18.49 -16.25
N GLN A 128 33.52 18.92 -15.43
CA GLN A 128 33.35 19.10 -14.00
C GLN A 128 32.24 20.11 -13.65
N TYR A 129 32.04 21.18 -14.43
CA TYR A 129 31.05 22.20 -14.08
C TYR A 129 29.60 21.72 -14.25
N PRO A 130 29.19 21.16 -15.41
CA PRO A 130 27.85 20.58 -15.54
C PRO A 130 27.56 19.49 -14.49
N MET A 131 28.57 18.67 -14.16
CA MET A 131 28.41 17.65 -13.13
C MET A 131 28.16 18.29 -11.76
N ILE A 132 29.00 19.22 -11.31
CA ILE A 132 28.87 19.86 -10.00
C ILE A 132 27.50 20.53 -9.87
N ILE A 133 27.02 21.23 -10.91
CA ILE A 133 25.68 21.83 -10.93
C ILE A 133 24.60 20.75 -10.76
N TYR A 134 24.71 19.63 -11.49
CA TYR A 134 23.74 18.53 -11.42
C TYR A 134 23.71 17.86 -10.03
N PHE A 135 24.87 17.70 -9.40
CA PHE A 135 24.98 17.18 -8.05
C PHE A 135 24.42 18.15 -7.00
N VAL A 136 24.79 19.44 -7.06
CA VAL A 136 24.29 20.48 -6.14
C VAL A 136 22.77 20.61 -6.23
N PHE A 137 22.21 20.56 -7.44
CA PHE A 137 20.76 20.56 -7.63
C PHE A 137 20.10 19.36 -6.92
N THR A 138 20.62 18.15 -7.16
CA THR A 138 20.02 16.93 -6.58
C THR A 138 20.18 16.87 -5.07
N LEU A 139 21.31 17.36 -4.53
CA LEU A 139 21.51 17.51 -3.10
C LEU A 139 20.52 18.51 -2.49
N SER A 140 20.32 19.67 -3.14
CA SER A 140 19.35 20.67 -2.69
C SER A 140 17.93 20.10 -2.67
N TRP A 141 17.57 19.33 -3.69
CA TRP A 141 16.28 18.63 -3.75
C TRP A 141 16.14 17.57 -2.64
N PHE A 142 17.18 16.78 -2.37
CA PHE A 142 17.18 15.84 -1.26
C PHE A 142 16.94 16.53 0.08
N ILE A 143 17.63 17.64 0.35
CA ILE A 143 17.47 18.43 1.58
C ILE A 143 16.03 18.95 1.68
N PHE A 144 15.47 19.49 0.58
CA PHE A 144 14.10 19.97 0.54
C PHE A 144 13.08 18.87 0.88
N ILE A 145 13.20 17.68 0.29
CA ILE A 145 12.30 16.55 0.57
C ILE A 145 12.49 16.02 2.00
N ALA A 146 13.73 15.99 2.51
CA ALA A 146 14.01 15.61 3.89
C ALA A 146 13.38 16.59 4.90
N GLN A 147 13.41 17.89 4.62
CA GLN A 147 12.72 18.90 5.42
C GLN A 147 11.20 18.72 5.36
N ALA A 148 10.63 18.51 4.17
CA ALA A 148 9.20 18.25 4.00
C ALA A 148 8.75 16.98 4.74
N TYR A 149 9.57 15.92 4.74
CA TYR A 149 9.32 14.71 5.52
C TYR A 149 9.37 14.97 7.03
N ARG A 150 10.35 15.76 7.50
CA ARG A 150 10.47 16.11 8.92
C ARG A 150 9.25 16.89 9.42
N GLN A 151 8.70 17.79 8.60
CA GLN A 151 7.50 18.56 8.93
C GLN A 151 6.24 17.70 8.85
N ASN A 152 6.11 16.92 7.77
CA ASN A 152 4.95 16.07 7.50
C ASN A 152 5.40 14.61 7.44
N LYS A 153 5.25 13.89 8.57
CA LYS A 153 5.54 12.45 8.74
C LYS A 153 4.60 11.53 7.92
N ASN A 154 4.35 11.89 6.67
CA ASN A 154 3.51 11.16 5.74
C ASN A 154 4.32 10.06 5.06
N GLU A 155 3.76 8.86 4.94
CA GLU A 155 4.39 7.72 4.27
C GLU A 155 4.76 8.03 2.81
N LYS A 156 3.96 8.85 2.10
CA LYS A 156 4.28 9.27 0.74
C LYS A 156 5.62 10.01 0.66
N ASN A 157 5.93 10.82 1.66
CA ASN A 157 7.17 11.59 1.71
C ASN A 157 8.38 10.67 1.94
N ILE A 158 8.22 9.54 2.63
CA ILE A 158 9.28 8.54 2.82
C ILE A 158 9.68 7.92 1.47
N ALA A 159 8.70 7.51 0.66
CA ALA A 159 8.97 6.93 -0.66
C ALA A 159 9.67 7.93 -1.59
N SER A 160 9.23 9.19 -1.59
CA SER A 160 9.88 10.26 -2.34
C SER A 160 11.31 10.52 -1.83
N LEU A 161 11.52 10.54 -0.51
CA LEU A 161 12.84 10.72 0.10
C LEU A 161 13.82 9.63 -0.35
N PHE A 162 13.41 8.36 -0.29
CA PHE A 162 14.22 7.25 -0.79
C PHE A 162 14.52 7.41 -2.28
N THR A 163 13.51 7.76 -3.09
CA THR A 163 13.68 7.95 -4.54
C THR A 163 14.74 9.02 -4.86
N VAL A 164 14.68 10.18 -4.20
CA VAL A 164 15.67 11.26 -4.40
C VAL A 164 17.03 10.87 -3.83
N PHE A 165 17.08 10.13 -2.73
CA PHE A 165 18.33 9.59 -2.18
C PHE A 165 19.02 8.63 -3.16
N PHE A 166 18.30 7.70 -3.79
CA PHE A 166 18.85 6.82 -4.81
C PHE A 166 19.39 7.61 -6.01
N LYS A 167 18.67 8.65 -6.47
CA LYS A 167 19.16 9.55 -7.52
C LYS A 167 20.46 10.25 -7.12
N LEU A 168 20.55 10.74 -5.90
CA LEU A 168 21.76 11.37 -5.36
C LEU A 168 22.95 10.41 -5.38
N LEU A 169 22.75 9.14 -4.98
CA LEU A 169 23.79 8.11 -5.02
C LEU A 169 24.25 7.81 -6.45
N ILE A 170 23.33 7.72 -7.42
CA ILE A 170 23.68 7.52 -8.84
C ILE A 170 24.53 8.69 -9.36
N ILE A 171 24.14 9.93 -9.06
CA ILE A 171 24.89 11.11 -9.51
C ILE A 171 26.24 11.20 -8.81
N GLY A 172 26.32 10.87 -7.52
CA GLY A 172 27.58 10.76 -6.79
C GLY A 172 28.52 9.73 -7.43
N GLN A 173 28.00 8.61 -7.90
CA GLN A 173 28.78 7.60 -8.62
C GLN A 173 29.27 8.09 -9.99
N LEU A 174 28.43 8.83 -10.74
CA LEU A 174 28.83 9.48 -11.99
C LEU A 174 29.91 10.54 -11.77
N MET A 175 29.83 11.29 -10.66
CA MET A 175 30.86 12.25 -10.26
C MET A 175 32.22 11.59 -10.07
N LEU A 176 32.27 10.48 -9.33
CA LEU A 176 33.52 9.75 -9.09
C LEU A 176 34.13 9.24 -10.39
N ILE A 177 33.30 8.74 -11.31
CA ILE A 177 33.74 8.31 -12.64
C ILE A 177 34.33 9.48 -13.43
N ASN A 178 33.66 10.63 -13.46
CA ASN A 178 34.15 11.82 -14.15
C ASN A 178 35.47 12.34 -13.55
N PHE A 179 35.56 12.44 -12.22
CA PHE A 179 36.79 12.85 -11.54
C PHE A 179 37.96 11.92 -11.80
N ARG A 180 37.69 10.61 -11.92
CA ARG A 180 38.70 9.67 -12.36
C ARG A 180 39.09 9.91 -13.82
N GLN A 181 38.13 10.10 -14.70
CA GLN A 181 38.37 10.28 -16.14
C GLN A 181 39.20 11.53 -16.45
N ILE A 182 39.04 12.62 -15.69
CA ILE A 182 39.88 13.84 -15.80
C ILE A 182 41.19 13.75 -14.99
N ASN A 183 41.55 12.58 -14.45
CA ASN A 183 42.74 12.34 -13.63
C ASN A 183 42.83 13.18 -12.33
N TRP A 184 41.73 13.76 -11.85
CA TRP A 184 41.69 14.45 -10.55
C TRP A 184 41.72 13.46 -9.38
N LEU A 185 41.14 12.27 -9.57
CA LEU A 185 41.11 11.20 -8.58
C LEU A 185 42.13 10.11 -8.94
N LYS A 186 43.13 9.89 -8.07
CA LYS A 186 44.19 8.88 -8.27
C LYS A 186 43.78 7.45 -7.90
N TRP A 187 42.55 7.20 -7.47
CA TRP A 187 42.11 5.87 -7.03
C TRP A 187 41.97 4.89 -8.19
N ASP A 188 42.18 3.60 -7.91
CA ASP A 188 41.92 2.54 -8.88
C ASP A 188 40.42 2.44 -9.21
N TRP A 189 40.11 1.98 -10.42
CA TRP A 189 38.74 1.87 -10.92
C TRP A 189 37.82 1.03 -10.02
N ILE A 190 38.36 0.03 -9.33
CA ILE A 190 37.60 -0.76 -8.36
C ILE A 190 37.03 0.09 -7.22
N TYR A 191 37.78 1.08 -6.74
CA TYR A 191 37.35 1.98 -5.68
C TYR A 191 36.45 3.10 -6.21
N VAL A 192 36.64 3.51 -7.46
CA VAL A 192 35.77 4.49 -8.13
C VAL A 192 34.32 3.99 -8.15
N PHE A 193 34.09 2.69 -8.31
CA PHE A 193 32.76 2.06 -8.35
C PHE A 193 32.17 1.70 -6.97
N VAL A 194 32.67 2.28 -5.86
CA VAL A 194 32.25 1.93 -4.48
C VAL A 194 30.73 2.00 -4.24
N ILE A 195 30.03 2.99 -4.79
CA ILE A 195 28.58 3.13 -4.62
C ILE A 195 27.86 2.01 -5.37
N PHE A 196 28.32 1.66 -6.58
CA PHE A 196 27.79 0.51 -7.30
C PHE A 196 28.02 -0.79 -6.54
N TRP A 197 29.22 -1.02 -5.96
CA TRP A 197 29.49 -2.23 -5.17
C TRP A 197 28.56 -2.36 -3.96
N ALA A 198 28.24 -1.25 -3.29
CA ALA A 198 27.28 -1.24 -2.19
C ALA A 198 25.88 -1.68 -2.66
N PHE A 199 25.38 -1.12 -3.77
CA PHE A 199 24.08 -1.52 -4.34
C PHE A 199 24.08 -2.98 -4.80
N LEU A 200 25.17 -3.42 -5.39
CA LEU A 200 25.34 -4.78 -5.88
C LEU A 200 25.31 -5.79 -4.74
N THR A 201 26.02 -5.49 -3.66
CA THR A 201 26.03 -6.29 -2.43
C THR A 201 24.62 -6.39 -1.85
N PHE A 202 23.90 -5.27 -1.78
CA PHE A 202 22.51 -5.26 -1.34
C PHE A 202 21.60 -6.10 -2.25
N ALA A 203 21.77 -6.00 -3.58
CA ALA A 203 21.00 -6.78 -4.54
C ALA A 203 21.29 -8.28 -4.45
N ILE A 204 22.55 -8.68 -4.20
CA ILE A 204 22.94 -10.07 -3.94
C ILE A 204 22.30 -10.59 -2.65
N ILE A 205 22.31 -9.80 -1.57
CA ILE A 205 21.64 -10.19 -0.32
C ILE A 205 20.14 -10.40 -0.56
N LEU A 206 19.48 -9.47 -1.26
CA LEU A 206 18.08 -9.63 -1.64
C LEU A 206 17.87 -10.91 -2.46
N GLN A 207 18.73 -11.17 -3.45
CA GLN A 207 18.66 -12.37 -4.26
C GLN A 207 18.73 -13.64 -3.41
N ILE A 208 19.64 -13.72 -2.44
CA ILE A 208 19.76 -14.85 -1.51
C ILE A 208 18.46 -15.03 -0.71
N ILE A 209 17.86 -13.94 -0.22
CA ILE A 209 16.59 -13.97 0.51
C ILE A 209 15.48 -14.54 -0.37
N PHE A 210 15.38 -14.11 -1.64
CA PHE A 210 14.37 -14.62 -2.57
C PHE A 210 14.61 -16.07 -2.98
N ILE A 211 15.87 -16.51 -3.10
CA ILE A 211 16.20 -17.92 -3.36
C ILE A 211 15.75 -18.76 -2.17
N PHE A 212 16.02 -18.32 -0.95
CA PHE A 212 15.58 -19.03 0.26
C PHE A 212 14.04 -19.11 0.35
N ASP A 213 13.33 -18.01 0.09
CA ASP A 213 11.86 -18.00 0.02
C ASP A 213 11.34 -18.97 -1.05
N PHE A 214 11.96 -19.02 -2.22
CA PHE A 214 11.64 -19.96 -3.28
C PHE A 214 11.82 -21.42 -2.82
N ILE A 215 12.96 -21.75 -2.18
CA ILE A 215 13.25 -23.09 -1.67
C ILE A 215 12.22 -23.50 -0.60
N VAL A 216 11.88 -22.63 0.35
CA VAL A 216 10.88 -22.92 1.37
C VAL A 216 9.51 -23.20 0.75
N LYS A 217 9.11 -22.42 -0.26
CA LYS A 217 7.86 -22.65 -0.99
C LYS A 217 7.91 -23.96 -1.77
N LEU A 218 9.05 -24.30 -2.37
CA LEU A 218 9.24 -25.57 -3.08
C LEU A 218 9.16 -26.78 -2.12
N ILE A 219 9.70 -26.67 -0.91
CA ILE A 219 9.56 -27.71 0.11
C ILE A 219 8.09 -27.83 0.54
N SER A 220 7.41 -26.70 0.73
CA SER A 220 6.00 -26.71 1.15
C SER A 220 5.06 -27.36 0.13
N ILE A 221 5.31 -27.19 -1.18
CA ILE A 221 4.48 -27.84 -2.21
C ILE A 221 4.71 -29.37 -2.27
N LEU A 222 5.90 -29.84 -1.89
CA LEU A 222 6.21 -31.27 -1.82
C LEU A 222 5.52 -31.94 -0.62
N GLN A 223 5.28 -31.18 0.46
CA GLN A 223 4.63 -31.67 1.68
C GLN A 223 3.09 -31.54 1.64
N GLU A 224 2.55 -30.70 0.77
CA GLU A 224 1.11 -30.41 0.72
C GLU A 224 0.33 -31.49 -0.02
N ASN A 225 -0.57 -32.18 0.69
CA ASN A 225 -1.43 -33.22 0.13
C ASN A 225 -2.74 -32.66 -0.45
N ASP A 226 -3.18 -31.46 -0.04
CA ASP A 226 -4.41 -30.85 -0.53
C ASP A 226 -4.21 -30.20 -1.91
N LEU A 227 -5.00 -30.63 -2.89
CA LEU A 227 -4.97 -30.15 -4.27
C LEU A 227 -5.25 -28.65 -4.39
N LEU A 228 -6.15 -28.09 -3.57
CA LEU A 228 -6.49 -26.67 -3.62
C LEU A 228 -5.32 -25.80 -3.13
N ASN A 229 -4.71 -26.18 -2.01
CA ASN A 229 -3.53 -25.51 -1.50
C ASN A 229 -2.36 -25.62 -2.47
N LYS A 230 -2.19 -26.79 -3.11
CA LYS A 230 -1.15 -27.03 -4.12
C LYS A 230 -1.22 -26.07 -5.30
N GLN A 231 -2.42 -25.73 -5.81
CA GLN A 231 -2.58 -24.72 -6.86
C GLN A 231 -2.12 -23.33 -6.39
N THR A 232 -2.53 -22.91 -5.19
CA THR A 232 -2.11 -21.60 -4.66
C THR A 232 -0.61 -21.52 -4.42
N LEU A 233 0.02 -22.60 -3.94
CA LEU A 233 1.46 -22.72 -3.76
C LEU A 233 2.20 -22.66 -5.10
N THR A 234 1.65 -23.30 -6.15
CA THR A 234 2.22 -23.26 -7.50
C THR A 234 2.31 -21.82 -8.01
N TYR A 235 1.27 -21.01 -7.84
CA TYR A 235 1.29 -19.60 -8.22
C TYR A 235 2.33 -18.79 -7.41
N GLN A 236 2.53 -19.12 -6.13
CA GLN A 236 3.54 -18.47 -5.30
C GLN A 236 4.96 -18.84 -5.71
N ILE A 237 5.20 -20.10 -6.11
CA ILE A 237 6.49 -20.58 -6.61
C ILE A 237 6.83 -19.88 -7.93
N ILE A 238 5.88 -19.82 -8.87
CA ILE A 238 6.05 -19.14 -10.15
C ILE A 238 6.40 -17.66 -9.94
N GLY A 239 5.68 -16.97 -9.05
CA GLY A 239 5.99 -15.58 -8.75
C GLY A 239 7.32 -15.38 -8.02
N SER A 240 7.69 -16.28 -7.10
CA SER A 240 9.00 -16.22 -6.41
C SER A 240 10.16 -16.48 -7.37
N LEU A 241 10.02 -17.44 -8.29
CA LEU A 241 10.99 -17.67 -9.35
C LEU A 241 11.11 -16.46 -10.29
N TRP A 242 9.98 -15.84 -10.67
CA TRP A 242 9.98 -14.62 -11.47
C TRP A 242 10.72 -13.47 -10.77
N MET A 243 10.51 -13.27 -9.46
CA MET A 243 11.21 -12.24 -8.68
C MET A 243 12.72 -12.52 -8.59
N ASN A 244 13.10 -13.78 -8.40
CA ASN A 244 14.51 -14.20 -8.42
C ASN A 244 15.16 -13.91 -9.76
N LEU A 245 14.49 -14.27 -10.87
CA LEU A 245 14.96 -13.92 -12.20
C LEU A 245 15.09 -12.40 -12.28
N PHE A 246 14.04 -11.62 -12.00
CA PHE A 246 14.07 -10.16 -12.07
C PHE A 246 15.24 -9.54 -11.30
N ILE A 247 15.54 -10.00 -10.08
CA ILE A 247 16.65 -9.47 -9.27
C ILE A 247 18.02 -9.94 -9.78
N LEU A 248 18.13 -11.17 -10.28
CA LEU A 248 19.33 -11.67 -10.96
C LEU A 248 19.72 -10.77 -12.14
N SER A 249 18.73 -10.15 -12.80
CA SER A 249 18.96 -9.19 -13.88
C SER A 249 19.78 -7.98 -13.43
N PHE A 250 19.52 -7.45 -12.23
CA PHE A 250 20.20 -6.27 -11.67
C PHE A 250 21.48 -6.59 -10.91
N SER A 251 21.60 -7.81 -10.39
CA SER A 251 22.74 -8.22 -9.55
C SER A 251 23.78 -8.98 -10.35
N GLY A 252 23.48 -10.21 -10.78
CA GLY A 252 24.46 -11.13 -11.37
C GLY A 252 25.10 -10.60 -12.66
N LEU A 253 24.27 -10.23 -13.64
CA LEU A 253 24.79 -9.75 -14.94
C LEU A 253 25.52 -8.42 -14.81
N LEU A 254 25.04 -7.53 -13.94
CA LEU A 254 25.71 -6.26 -13.66
C LEU A 254 27.06 -6.48 -13.00
N THR A 255 27.11 -7.35 -11.99
CA THR A 255 28.36 -7.71 -11.28
C THR A 255 29.40 -8.15 -12.27
N PHE A 256 29.04 -9.11 -13.12
CA PHE A 256 29.96 -9.67 -14.10
C PHE A 256 30.45 -8.61 -15.09
N THR A 257 29.55 -7.75 -15.57
CA THR A 257 29.87 -6.64 -16.48
C THR A 257 30.82 -5.63 -15.83
N ILE A 258 30.53 -5.17 -14.61
CA ILE A 258 31.35 -4.16 -13.90
C ILE A 258 32.72 -4.74 -13.52
N VAL A 259 32.80 -5.99 -13.05
CA VAL A 259 34.07 -6.66 -12.74
C VAL A 259 34.93 -6.77 -14.00
N SER A 260 34.35 -7.27 -15.09
CA SER A 260 35.06 -7.39 -16.38
C SER A 260 35.55 -6.03 -16.87
N TYR A 261 34.71 -5.00 -16.76
CA TYR A 261 35.05 -3.64 -17.16
C TYR A 261 36.14 -3.01 -16.28
N SER A 262 36.11 -3.27 -14.98
CA SER A 262 37.14 -2.80 -14.06
C SER A 262 38.50 -3.45 -14.36
N ILE A 263 38.52 -4.74 -14.69
CA ILE A 263 39.72 -5.46 -15.12
C ILE A 263 40.24 -4.91 -16.45
N PHE A 264 39.35 -4.67 -17.41
CA PHE A 264 39.69 -4.04 -18.69
C PHE A 264 40.38 -2.68 -18.47
N LEU A 265 39.74 -1.78 -17.72
CA LEU A 265 40.27 -0.45 -17.43
C LEU A 265 41.58 -0.47 -16.63
N SER A 266 41.78 -1.48 -15.77
CA SER A 266 42.99 -1.60 -14.97
C SER A 266 44.18 -2.19 -15.72
N THR A 267 43.92 -3.13 -16.64
CA THR A 267 45.01 -3.89 -17.30
C THR A 267 45.27 -3.46 -18.73
N GLY A 268 44.34 -2.74 -19.36
CA GLY A 268 44.37 -2.39 -20.78
C GLY A 268 44.31 -3.60 -21.73
N ARG A 269 44.21 -4.82 -21.19
CA ARG A 269 43.94 -6.03 -21.96
C ARG A 269 42.44 -6.14 -22.10
N ASN A 270 41.95 -6.68 -23.21
CA ASN A 270 40.53 -7.04 -23.35
C ASN A 270 40.26 -8.38 -22.63
N PRO A 271 39.77 -8.40 -21.37
CA PRO A 271 39.26 -9.63 -20.77
C PRO A 271 37.93 -10.05 -21.40
N PHE A 272 37.34 -9.17 -22.22
CA PHE A 272 36.02 -9.33 -22.79
C PHE A 272 36.02 -10.38 -23.89
N ASN A 273 35.74 -11.62 -23.50
CA ASN A 273 35.18 -12.61 -24.42
C ASN A 273 33.75 -12.17 -24.79
N SER A 274 33.16 -12.73 -25.86
CA SER A 274 31.76 -12.50 -26.23
C SER A 274 30.74 -13.02 -25.18
N MET A 275 31.23 -13.76 -24.18
CA MET A 275 30.44 -14.39 -23.11
C MET A 275 29.48 -13.46 -22.35
N PRO A 276 29.84 -12.24 -21.89
CA PRO A 276 28.91 -11.36 -21.17
C PRO A 276 27.71 -10.96 -22.04
N ILE A 277 27.95 -10.67 -23.33
CA ILE A 277 26.87 -10.35 -24.28
C ILE A 277 25.97 -11.55 -24.47
N THR A 278 26.55 -12.74 -24.73
CA THR A 278 25.78 -13.97 -24.91
C THR A 278 24.95 -14.30 -23.68
N LEU A 279 25.50 -14.14 -22.47
CA LEU A 279 24.78 -14.32 -21.21
C LEU A 279 23.65 -13.31 -21.04
N CYS A 280 23.86 -12.03 -21.36
CA CYS A 280 22.82 -11.00 -21.29
C CYS A 280 21.67 -11.27 -22.27
N ILE A 281 21.99 -11.65 -23.52
CA ILE A 281 20.99 -12.00 -24.54
C ILE A 281 20.22 -13.24 -24.12
N PHE A 282 20.92 -14.30 -23.72
CA PHE A 282 20.30 -15.55 -23.27
C PHE A 282 19.39 -15.31 -22.07
N TYR A 283 19.86 -14.57 -21.07
CA TYR A 283 19.08 -14.22 -19.89
C TYR A 283 17.86 -13.37 -20.26
N SER A 284 18.01 -12.38 -21.15
CA SER A 284 16.90 -11.53 -21.61
C SER A 284 15.82 -12.35 -22.31
N LEU A 285 16.22 -13.31 -23.15
CA LEU A 285 15.30 -14.25 -23.80
C LEU A 285 14.61 -15.13 -22.75
N LEU A 286 15.37 -15.72 -21.82
CA LEU A 286 14.82 -16.56 -20.75
C LEU A 286 13.80 -15.79 -19.91
N PHE A 287 14.14 -14.58 -19.46
CA PHE A 287 13.25 -13.72 -18.68
C PHE A 287 11.99 -13.35 -19.47
N THR A 288 12.12 -13.02 -20.75
CA THR A 288 10.99 -12.65 -21.62
C THR A 288 10.07 -13.84 -21.86
N ILE A 289 10.63 -15.00 -22.24
CA ILE A 289 9.88 -16.25 -22.45
C ILE A 289 9.14 -16.62 -21.18
N TYR A 290 9.82 -16.63 -20.04
CA TYR A 290 9.21 -16.94 -18.74
C TYR A 290 8.06 -15.97 -18.41
N THR A 291 8.30 -14.67 -18.59
CA THR A 291 7.32 -13.61 -18.31
C THR A 291 6.09 -13.68 -19.22
N CYS A 292 6.29 -14.04 -20.49
CA CYS A 292 5.21 -14.21 -21.46
C CYS A 292 4.41 -15.48 -21.19
N TYR A 293 5.10 -16.60 -20.97
CA TYR A 293 4.48 -17.90 -20.70
C TYR A 293 3.61 -17.86 -19.43
N PHE A 294 4.15 -17.33 -18.33
CA PHE A 294 3.42 -17.23 -17.05
C PHE A 294 2.62 -15.93 -16.89
N ARG A 295 2.35 -15.16 -17.96
CA ARG A 295 1.67 -13.86 -17.87
C ARG A 295 0.33 -13.93 -17.13
N ARG A 296 -0.48 -14.98 -17.37
CA ARG A 296 -1.78 -15.16 -16.69
C ARG A 296 -1.59 -15.42 -15.20
N THR A 297 -0.70 -16.35 -14.85
CA THR A 297 -0.36 -16.70 -13.47
C THR A 297 0.20 -15.51 -12.69
N LEU A 298 1.10 -14.74 -13.30
CA LEU A 298 1.75 -13.59 -12.65
C LEU A 298 0.76 -12.46 -12.34
N LYS A 299 -0.39 -12.36 -13.03
CA LYS A 299 -1.46 -11.41 -12.64
C LYS A 299 -2.09 -11.78 -11.30
N TYR A 300 -2.18 -13.07 -10.98
CA TYR A 300 -2.72 -13.55 -9.70
C TYR A 300 -1.67 -13.54 -8.59
N PHE A 301 -0.39 -13.43 -8.94
CA PHE A 301 0.66 -13.26 -7.97
C PHE A 301 0.54 -11.87 -7.32
N LYS A 302 -0.07 -11.82 -6.14
CA LYS A 302 -0.18 -10.59 -5.34
C LYS A 302 1.22 -10.15 -4.92
N ILE A 303 1.88 -9.32 -5.74
CA ILE A 303 3.15 -8.63 -5.43
C ILE A 303 3.03 -7.89 -4.09
N LEU A 304 1.83 -7.42 -3.72
CA LEU A 304 1.57 -6.77 -2.44
C LEU A 304 1.88 -7.67 -1.23
N LYS A 305 1.81 -8.99 -1.36
CA LYS A 305 2.16 -9.93 -0.27
C LYS A 305 3.67 -9.98 -0.01
N LEU A 306 4.48 -9.62 -1.02
CA LEU A 306 5.93 -9.43 -0.91
C LEU A 306 6.33 -8.06 -0.35
N VAL A 307 5.52 -7.02 -0.57
CA VAL A 307 5.75 -5.72 0.11
C VAL A 307 5.28 -5.78 1.57
N ASN A 308 4.24 -6.58 1.85
CA ASN A 308 3.83 -6.97 3.20
C ASN A 308 4.78 -7.99 3.87
N PHE A 309 6.04 -8.08 3.42
CA PHE A 309 7.16 -8.64 4.20
C PHE A 309 7.49 -7.76 5.44
N GLN A 310 6.55 -6.93 5.89
CA GLN A 310 6.47 -6.49 7.28
C GLN A 310 6.22 -7.70 8.17
N PHE A 311 7.33 -8.36 8.52
CA PHE A 311 7.54 -9.32 9.60
C PHE A 311 6.53 -10.49 9.73
N PRO A 312 7.00 -11.73 9.92
CA PRO A 312 6.16 -12.90 10.23
C PRO A 312 5.35 -12.79 11.55
N PHE A 313 5.39 -11.65 12.25
CA PHE A 313 4.64 -11.40 13.48
C PHE A 313 3.12 -11.51 13.32
N LYS A 314 2.54 -11.07 12.18
CA LYS A 314 1.09 -11.19 11.95
C LYS A 314 0.64 -12.63 11.67
N LEU A 315 1.47 -13.44 11.02
CA LEU A 315 1.20 -14.88 10.84
C LEU A 315 1.33 -15.62 12.16
N ARG A 316 2.26 -15.22 13.04
CA ARG A 316 2.33 -15.71 14.42
C ARG A 316 1.07 -15.35 15.20
N GLN A 317 0.54 -14.13 15.09
CA GLN A 317 -0.73 -13.76 15.73
C GLN A 317 -1.91 -14.56 15.20
N LYS A 318 -2.06 -14.75 13.88
CA LYS A 318 -3.14 -15.61 13.35
C LYS A 318 -3.02 -17.06 13.81
N LYS A 319 -1.80 -17.60 13.87
CA LYS A 319 -1.56 -18.97 14.36
C LYS A 319 -1.77 -19.09 15.87
N ILE A 320 -1.38 -18.08 16.65
CA ILE A 320 -1.64 -17.97 18.10
C ILE A 320 -3.13 -17.81 18.38
N ILE A 321 -3.87 -17.02 17.58
CA ILE A 321 -5.33 -16.89 17.71
C ILE A 321 -5.99 -18.21 17.36
N LYS A 322 -5.55 -18.92 16.30
CA LYS A 322 -6.09 -20.24 15.95
C LYS A 322 -5.76 -21.30 17.01
N MET A 323 -4.56 -21.27 17.59
CA MET A 323 -4.17 -22.13 18.72
C MET A 323 -4.97 -21.81 19.99
N LYS A 324 -5.16 -20.52 20.30
CA LYS A 324 -6.00 -20.09 21.43
C LYS A 324 -7.45 -20.49 21.21
N LEU A 325 -7.98 -20.38 19.99
CA LEU A 325 -9.32 -20.87 19.65
C LEU A 325 -9.43 -22.39 19.80
N GLN A 326 -8.39 -23.14 19.41
CA GLN A 326 -8.37 -24.60 19.56
C GLN A 326 -8.22 -25.04 21.02
N LEU A 327 -7.46 -24.30 21.84
CA LEU A 327 -7.38 -24.50 23.29
C LEU A 327 -8.72 -24.20 23.96
N VAL A 328 -9.34 -23.07 23.63
CA VAL A 328 -10.69 -22.71 24.10
C VAL A 328 -11.71 -23.78 23.68
N ASN A 329 -11.64 -24.31 22.45
CA ASN A 329 -12.53 -25.40 22.02
C ASN A 329 -12.25 -26.74 22.73
N LYS A 330 -10.98 -27.04 23.07
CA LYS A 330 -10.64 -28.25 23.84
C LYS A 330 -11.12 -28.14 25.27
N ASP A 331 -10.89 -27.01 25.93
CA ASP A 331 -11.36 -26.75 27.29
C ASP A 331 -12.90 -26.72 27.32
N PHE A 332 -13.53 -26.16 26.30
CA PHE A 332 -14.99 -26.16 26.16
C PHE A 332 -15.56 -27.57 25.98
N ASN A 333 -14.93 -28.43 25.17
CA ASN A 333 -15.33 -29.83 25.04
C ASN A 333 -15.11 -30.63 26.33
N LEU A 334 -14.08 -30.30 27.11
CA LEU A 334 -13.83 -30.89 28.43
C LEU A 334 -14.92 -30.49 29.42
N VAL A 335 -15.29 -29.20 29.45
CA VAL A 335 -16.39 -28.68 30.27
C VAL A 335 -17.73 -29.28 29.84
N LEU A 336 -17.97 -29.47 28.53
CA LEU A 336 -19.15 -30.17 28.03
C LEU A 336 -19.19 -31.65 28.39
N GLN A 337 -18.03 -32.32 28.47
CA GLN A 337 -17.96 -33.72 28.92
C GLN A 337 -18.24 -33.86 30.42
N VAL A 338 -17.74 -32.92 31.24
CA VAL A 338 -18.05 -32.87 32.68
C VAL A 338 -19.54 -32.56 32.92
N LEU A 339 -20.13 -31.65 32.14
CA LEU A 339 -21.54 -31.29 32.23
C LEU A 339 -22.51 -32.35 31.68
N LYS A 340 -22.05 -33.24 30.78
CA LYS A 340 -22.85 -34.39 30.31
C LYS A 340 -23.02 -35.50 31.36
N GLY A 341 -22.26 -35.44 32.46
CA GLY A 341 -22.36 -36.38 33.57
C GLY A 341 -23.55 -36.16 34.51
N GLU A 342 -24.21 -35.01 34.47
CA GLU A 342 -25.37 -34.72 35.32
C GLU A 342 -26.63 -34.45 34.48
N ILE A 343 -27.54 -35.42 34.54
CA ILE A 343 -28.83 -35.40 33.84
C ILE A 343 -29.77 -34.41 34.54
N VAL A 344 -30.53 -33.66 33.74
CA VAL A 344 -31.54 -32.64 34.09
C VAL A 344 -30.98 -31.27 34.51
N LEU A 345 -30.24 -30.62 33.61
CA LEU A 345 -30.08 -29.17 33.68
C LEU A 345 -30.62 -28.49 32.42
N SER A 346 -31.64 -27.67 32.67
CA SER A 346 -32.67 -27.22 31.74
C SER A 346 -32.15 -26.40 30.56
N LYS A 347 -32.97 -26.34 29.49
CA LYS A 347 -32.84 -25.46 28.31
C LYS A 347 -32.50 -23.98 28.63
N ILE A 348 -32.71 -23.55 29.87
CA ILE A 348 -32.43 -22.20 30.37
C ILE A 348 -30.91 -21.95 30.47
N LYS A 349 -30.10 -22.95 30.87
CA LYS A 349 -28.63 -22.79 30.98
C LYS A 349 -27.93 -22.71 29.63
N MET A 350 -28.46 -23.37 28.59
CA MET A 350 -27.90 -23.29 27.23
C MET A 350 -28.12 -21.92 26.59
N ARG A 351 -29.27 -21.25 26.83
CA ARG A 351 -29.46 -19.86 26.37
C ARG A 351 -28.52 -18.89 27.09
N PHE A 352 -28.31 -19.08 28.39
CA PHE A 352 -27.39 -18.24 29.16
C PHE A 352 -25.93 -18.39 28.68
N LEU A 353 -25.50 -19.63 28.39
CA LEU A 353 -24.14 -19.89 27.87
C LEU A 353 -23.95 -19.34 26.45
N GLN A 354 -24.97 -19.47 25.59
CA GLN A 354 -24.91 -18.97 24.22
C GLN A 354 -24.89 -17.44 24.17
N ASN A 355 -25.63 -16.77 25.07
CA ASN A 355 -25.57 -15.32 25.24
C ASN A 355 -24.24 -14.86 25.86
N TYR A 356 -23.64 -15.63 26.76
CA TYR A 356 -22.32 -15.33 27.32
C TYR A 356 -21.18 -15.47 26.28
N LEU A 357 -21.28 -16.44 25.37
CA LEU A 357 -20.28 -16.66 24.31
C LEU A 357 -20.36 -15.63 23.18
N SER A 358 -21.56 -15.23 22.76
CA SER A 358 -21.73 -14.11 21.82
C SER A 358 -21.23 -12.79 22.45
N PHE A 359 -21.40 -12.63 23.76
CA PHE A 359 -20.88 -11.50 24.53
C PHE A 359 -19.35 -11.44 24.57
N GLN A 360 -18.65 -12.56 24.83
CA GLN A 360 -17.19 -12.55 24.88
C GLN A 360 -16.56 -12.25 23.50
N TYR A 361 -17.24 -12.63 22.42
CA TYR A 361 -16.84 -12.28 21.06
C TYR A 361 -17.07 -10.80 20.74
N ASN A 362 -18.14 -10.20 21.26
CA ASN A 362 -18.48 -8.79 21.05
C ASN A 362 -17.62 -7.81 21.87
N ASN A 363 -17.08 -8.22 23.02
CA ASN A 363 -16.17 -7.38 23.82
C ASN A 363 -14.78 -7.16 23.18
N LEU A 364 -14.44 -7.88 22.11
CA LEU A 364 -13.21 -7.66 21.34
C LEU A 364 -13.37 -6.63 20.21
N LEU A 365 -14.59 -6.13 19.99
CA LEU A 365 -14.88 -5.15 18.95
C LEU A 365 -14.81 -3.74 19.53
N SER A 366 -13.72 -3.03 19.24
CA SER A 366 -13.71 -1.56 19.32
C SER A 366 -14.82 -1.00 18.42
N LYS A 367 -15.39 0.16 18.76
CA LYS A 367 -16.34 0.87 17.87
C LYS A 367 -15.80 2.24 17.49
N ILE A 368 -16.16 2.72 16.30
CA ILE A 368 -15.86 4.08 15.85
C ILE A 368 -17.02 4.98 16.25
N LYS A 369 -16.71 6.07 16.96
CA LYS A 369 -17.66 7.14 17.26
C LYS A 369 -17.83 7.98 16.00
N LEU A 370 -19.00 7.95 15.38
CA LEU A 370 -19.30 8.78 14.19
C LEU A 370 -19.92 10.12 14.61
N SER A 371 -20.70 10.11 15.68
CA SER A 371 -21.25 11.31 16.31
C SER A 371 -21.36 11.09 17.82
N GLN A 372 -21.78 12.11 18.57
CA GLN A 372 -22.05 11.95 20.01
C GLN A 372 -23.16 10.92 20.31
N THR A 373 -24.07 10.72 19.36
CA THR A 373 -25.26 9.86 19.51
C THR A 373 -25.19 8.59 18.69
N TYR A 374 -24.11 8.31 17.95
CA TYR A 374 -24.03 7.15 17.05
C TYR A 374 -22.64 6.52 16.98
N PHE A 375 -22.61 5.19 17.13
CA PHE A 375 -21.42 4.35 17.15
C PHE A 375 -21.54 3.19 16.16
N GLN A 376 -20.60 3.07 15.23
CA GLN A 376 -20.55 1.99 14.25
C GLN A 376 -19.56 0.89 14.71
N PRO A 377 -19.90 -0.41 14.58
CA PRO A 377 -18.93 -1.48 14.81
C PRO A 377 -17.67 -1.29 13.95
N TYR A 378 -16.48 -1.47 14.55
CA TYR A 378 -15.22 -1.41 13.81
C TYR A 378 -15.07 -2.68 12.98
N GLU A 379 -15.44 -2.61 11.71
CA GLU A 379 -15.08 -3.64 10.76
C GLU A 379 -13.60 -3.46 10.40
N LEU A 380 -12.79 -4.47 10.72
CA LEU A 380 -11.36 -4.53 10.42
C LEU A 380 -11.15 -4.54 8.88
N GLY A 381 -11.26 -3.39 8.21
CA GLY A 381 -11.16 -3.38 6.75
C GLY A 381 -11.03 -2.03 6.04
N GLU A 382 -11.78 -0.98 6.40
CA GLU A 382 -12.14 0.00 5.34
C GLU A 382 -11.91 1.50 5.63
N TYR A 383 -11.48 1.91 6.82
CA TYR A 383 -11.56 3.34 7.21
C TYR A 383 -10.44 4.28 6.66
N GLN A 384 -9.49 3.82 5.83
CA GLN A 384 -8.40 4.71 5.40
C GLN A 384 -8.61 5.46 4.06
N GLN A 385 -9.71 5.27 3.33
CA GLN A 385 -9.89 5.93 2.02
C GLN A 385 -11.05 6.92 1.88
N SER A 386 -12.02 6.98 2.81
CA SER A 386 -13.25 7.75 2.61
C SER A 386 -13.29 9.16 3.23
N GLN A 387 -12.25 9.64 3.93
CA GLN A 387 -12.23 11.01 4.49
C GLN A 387 -11.58 12.09 3.59
N LYS A 388 -11.31 11.81 2.31
CA LYS A 388 -10.87 12.85 1.36
C LYS A 388 -11.72 12.82 0.09
N GLN A 389 -12.91 13.42 0.16
CA GLN A 389 -13.54 14.22 -0.89
C GLN A 389 -15.01 14.47 -0.54
N ILE A 390 -15.28 15.55 0.20
CA ILE A 390 -16.55 16.28 0.06
C ILE A 390 -16.23 17.47 -0.85
N PRO A 391 -16.64 17.49 -2.13
CA PRO A 391 -16.51 18.66 -2.97
C PRO A 391 -17.54 19.71 -2.50
N GLN A 392 -17.06 20.90 -2.14
CA GLN A 392 -17.90 22.07 -1.91
C GLN A 392 -18.61 22.44 -3.22
N LEU A 393 -19.89 22.12 -3.30
CA LEU A 393 -20.76 22.50 -4.41
C LEU A 393 -21.25 23.93 -4.18
N ASN A 394 -20.41 24.92 -4.46
CA ASN A 394 -20.80 26.34 -4.52
C ASN A 394 -19.99 27.03 -5.62
N GLN A 395 -20.47 26.96 -6.86
CA GLN A 395 -20.19 27.93 -7.93
C GLN A 395 -21.05 27.60 -9.16
N ILE A 396 -22.30 28.10 -9.16
CA ILE A 396 -23.11 28.20 -10.37
C ILE A 396 -23.49 29.68 -10.55
N LYS A 397 -23.08 30.21 -11.71
CA LYS A 397 -23.60 31.39 -12.44
C LYS A 397 -23.29 32.79 -11.90
N GLN A 398 -22.20 33.36 -12.42
CA GLN A 398 -22.13 34.80 -12.72
C GLN A 398 -22.54 35.02 -14.18
N VAL A 399 -23.78 35.48 -14.38
CA VAL A 399 -24.25 36.07 -15.64
C VAL A 399 -24.22 37.59 -15.47
N LYS A 400 -23.48 38.26 -16.36
CA LYS A 400 -23.45 39.72 -16.55
C LYS A 400 -24.87 40.28 -16.69
N ARG A 401 -25.29 41.20 -15.82
CA ARG A 401 -26.29 42.24 -16.13
C ARG A 401 -25.94 43.55 -15.42
N ASN A 402 -26.27 44.62 -16.13
CA ASN A 402 -25.84 46.02 -15.95
C ASN A 402 -26.51 46.74 -14.77
N LYS A 403 -25.85 47.85 -14.38
CA LYS A 403 -26.28 49.00 -13.57
C LYS A 403 -27.78 49.32 -13.59
N THR A 404 -28.38 49.62 -12.42
CA THR A 404 -28.67 51.00 -11.92
C THR A 404 -29.35 50.94 -10.54
N ASP A 405 -28.84 51.80 -9.64
CA ASP A 405 -29.45 52.54 -8.52
C ASP A 405 -30.63 51.99 -7.70
N ILE A 406 -30.47 52.00 -6.36
CA ILE A 406 -31.25 52.76 -5.37
C ILE A 406 -31.00 52.20 -3.96
N ASP A 407 -30.71 53.11 -3.03
CA ASP A 407 -30.46 52.93 -1.61
C ASP A 407 -31.55 52.15 -0.86
N GLN A 408 -31.15 51.15 -0.04
CA GLN A 408 -31.90 50.71 1.15
C GLN A 408 -31.00 49.90 2.13
N PRO A 409 -31.37 49.85 3.43
CA PRO A 409 -30.42 49.66 4.53
C PRO A 409 -30.02 48.20 4.78
N LYS A 410 -28.76 48.05 5.19
CA LYS A 410 -28.13 46.78 5.62
C LYS A 410 -28.84 46.20 6.85
N LEU A 411 -29.66 45.17 6.63
CA LEU A 411 -30.06 44.22 7.68
C LEU A 411 -28.98 43.15 7.82
N SER A 412 -28.39 43.11 9.00
CA SER A 412 -27.37 42.15 9.43
C SER A 412 -27.97 40.74 9.55
N ASN A 413 -27.62 39.86 8.61
CA ASN A 413 -27.81 38.42 8.75
C ASN A 413 -26.60 37.83 9.51
N GLN A 414 -26.63 37.93 10.84
CA GLN A 414 -25.83 37.08 11.73
C GLN A 414 -26.61 35.79 11.96
N ASN A 415 -26.29 34.74 11.21
CA ASN A 415 -26.66 33.36 11.52
C ASN A 415 -25.63 32.43 10.84
N SER A 416 -24.42 32.40 11.39
CA SER A 416 -23.44 31.33 11.15
C SER A 416 -23.17 30.64 12.49
N LEU A 417 -24.10 29.77 12.87
CA LEU A 417 -24.17 29.03 14.13
C LEU A 417 -23.45 27.67 14.01
N THR A 418 -22.29 27.64 13.36
CA THR A 418 -21.58 26.37 13.06
C THR A 418 -20.08 26.54 13.22
N GLU A 419 -19.62 26.82 14.44
CA GLU A 419 -18.31 26.39 14.97
C GLU A 419 -18.14 26.81 16.45
N TYR A 420 -19.24 26.80 17.22
CA TYR A 420 -19.15 27.05 18.66
C TYR A 420 -18.73 25.75 19.35
N LYS A 421 -17.42 25.61 19.62
CA LYS A 421 -16.78 24.70 20.58
C LYS A 421 -17.66 23.53 21.08
N ALA A 422 -17.67 22.43 20.31
CA ALA A 422 -18.27 21.15 20.70
C ALA A 422 -17.47 20.39 21.78
N GLU A 423 -16.81 21.10 22.70
CA GLU A 423 -15.96 20.52 23.75
C GLU A 423 -16.71 20.30 25.09
N LYS A 424 -18.00 20.64 25.19
CA LYS A 424 -18.72 20.59 26.48
C LYS A 424 -19.95 19.71 26.58
N ASP A 425 -20.43 19.12 25.49
CA ASP A 425 -21.66 18.31 25.56
C ASP A 425 -21.33 16.82 25.62
N GLN A 426 -20.68 16.40 26.71
CA GLN A 426 -20.57 14.97 27.07
C GLN A 426 -21.73 14.49 27.94
N ASN A 427 -22.68 15.36 28.29
CA ASN A 427 -23.79 15.02 29.16
C ASN A 427 -24.87 14.23 28.42
N CYS A 428 -25.57 13.37 29.15
CA CYS A 428 -26.73 12.60 28.70
C CYS A 428 -27.82 13.55 28.22
N PHE A 429 -28.32 13.41 26.98
CA PHE A 429 -29.36 14.31 26.47
C PHE A 429 -30.71 14.16 27.17
N ASN A 430 -30.93 13.06 27.91
CA ASN A 430 -32.18 12.82 28.63
C ASN A 430 -32.21 13.49 30.02
N CYS A 431 -31.15 13.35 30.82
CA CYS A 431 -31.11 13.94 32.16
C CYS A 431 -30.26 15.21 32.26
N CYS A 432 -29.42 15.50 31.27
CA CYS A 432 -28.45 16.60 31.23
C CYS A 432 -27.46 16.65 32.41
N GLN A 433 -27.45 15.64 33.29
CA GLN A 433 -26.71 15.61 34.55
C GLN A 433 -25.51 14.66 34.54
N ASN A 434 -25.65 13.49 33.91
CA ASN A 434 -24.65 12.41 33.94
C ASN A 434 -23.97 12.24 32.58
N ASP A 435 -22.77 11.67 32.55
CA ASP A 435 -22.00 11.45 31.32
C ASP A 435 -22.67 10.45 30.36
N SER A 436 -22.62 10.77 29.07
CA SER A 436 -23.10 9.95 27.94
C SER A 436 -22.20 8.76 27.68
N CYS A 437 -22.39 7.69 28.46
CA CYS A 437 -21.57 6.47 28.41
C CYS A 437 -22.33 5.19 28.04
N ALA A 438 -23.60 5.26 27.64
CA ALA A 438 -24.41 4.12 27.25
C ALA A 438 -24.69 4.09 25.74
N VAL A 439 -24.70 2.89 25.16
CA VAL A 439 -25.02 2.63 23.75
C VAL A 439 -26.02 1.48 23.65
N TYR A 440 -27.07 1.66 22.86
CA TYR A 440 -28.03 0.63 22.54
C TYR A 440 -27.53 -0.28 21.42
N MET A 441 -27.67 -1.59 21.62
CA MET A 441 -27.36 -2.61 20.61
C MET A 441 -28.64 -3.24 20.05
N PRO A 442 -28.67 -3.60 18.75
CA PRO A 442 -27.56 -3.51 17.79
C PRO A 442 -27.45 -2.15 17.07
N CYS A 443 -28.39 -1.22 17.31
CA CYS A 443 -28.52 -0.03 16.47
C CYS A 443 -27.37 0.98 16.62
N GLY A 444 -26.59 0.95 17.70
CA GLY A 444 -25.42 1.80 17.90
C GLY A 444 -25.72 3.22 18.37
N HIS A 445 -26.98 3.56 18.67
CA HIS A 445 -27.33 4.87 19.21
C HIS A 445 -26.86 5.02 20.67
N GLY A 446 -26.19 6.13 20.98
CA GLY A 446 -25.73 6.48 22.33
C GLY A 446 -26.17 7.89 22.75
N GLY A 447 -25.34 8.61 23.51
CA GLY A 447 -25.69 9.93 24.04
C GLY A 447 -26.52 9.90 25.33
N LEU A 448 -26.62 8.72 25.95
CA LEU A 448 -27.34 8.51 27.21
C LEU A 448 -26.38 8.09 28.30
N CYS A 449 -26.69 8.44 29.55
CA CYS A 449 -26.05 7.80 30.69
C CYS A 449 -26.67 6.40 30.91
N ILE A 450 -25.94 5.55 31.63
CA ILE A 450 -26.39 4.17 31.92
C ILE A 450 -27.76 4.16 32.57
N LYS A 451 -27.97 4.98 33.60
CA LYS A 451 -29.23 5.00 34.37
C LYS A 451 -30.45 5.26 33.47
N CYS A 452 -30.40 6.32 32.67
CA CYS A 452 -31.49 6.65 31.75
C CYS A 452 -31.69 5.57 30.68
N ALA A 453 -30.60 5.00 30.14
CA ALA A 453 -30.69 3.96 29.13
C ALA A 453 -31.30 2.66 29.70
N THR A 454 -30.95 2.27 30.92
CA THR A 454 -31.47 1.06 31.57
C THR A 454 -32.92 1.23 32.02
N GLU A 455 -33.31 2.39 32.55
CA GLU A 455 -34.70 2.68 32.93
C GLU A 455 -35.61 2.60 31.70
N TRP A 456 -35.21 3.24 30.60
CA TRP A 456 -35.96 3.20 29.34
C TRP A 456 -36.02 1.79 28.73
N PHE A 457 -34.89 1.08 28.74
CA PHE A 457 -34.82 -0.30 28.25
C PHE A 457 -35.76 -1.23 29.04
N THR A 458 -35.83 -1.07 30.35
CA THR A 458 -36.71 -1.86 31.22
C THR A 458 -38.19 -1.58 30.93
N GLU A 459 -38.55 -0.34 30.57
CA GLU A 459 -39.94 0.04 30.29
C GLU A 459 -40.39 -0.35 28.87
N LYS A 460 -39.57 -0.13 27.85
CA LYS A 460 -40.00 -0.21 26.44
C LYS A 460 -39.26 -1.24 25.58
N GLN A 461 -38.09 -1.72 25.99
CA GLN A 461 -37.20 -2.60 25.19
C GLN A 461 -36.89 -2.10 23.76
N GLU A 462 -36.96 -0.78 23.54
CA GLU A 462 -36.65 -0.14 22.25
C GLU A 462 -35.69 1.05 22.43
N CYS A 463 -35.02 1.43 21.36
CA CYS A 463 -34.06 2.53 21.39
C CYS A 463 -34.78 3.87 21.50
N LEU A 464 -34.40 4.70 22.47
CA LEU A 464 -34.99 6.03 22.70
C LEU A 464 -34.90 6.96 21.46
N ILE A 465 -33.90 6.76 20.61
CA ILE A 465 -33.67 7.61 19.41
C ILE A 465 -34.40 7.07 18.18
N CYS A 466 -34.21 5.79 17.84
CA CYS A 466 -34.71 5.23 16.58
C CYS A 466 -35.87 4.25 16.71
N ARG A 467 -36.32 3.96 17.94
CA ARG A 467 -37.42 3.02 18.27
C ARG A 467 -37.24 1.60 17.72
N LYS A 468 -36.03 1.24 17.31
CA LYS A 468 -35.71 -0.16 16.95
C LYS A 468 -35.58 -1.00 18.22
N PRO A 469 -35.94 -2.29 18.18
CA PRO A 469 -35.77 -3.19 19.32
C PRO A 469 -34.32 -3.19 19.78
N VAL A 470 -34.13 -3.15 21.09
CA VAL A 470 -32.82 -3.19 21.74
C VAL A 470 -32.61 -4.59 22.29
N GLU A 471 -31.44 -5.16 22.01
CA GLU A 471 -31.04 -6.47 22.53
C GLU A 471 -30.20 -6.35 23.80
N SER A 472 -29.46 -5.24 23.95
CA SER A 472 -28.66 -4.98 25.14
C SER A 472 -28.28 -3.51 25.27
N VAL A 473 -27.98 -3.09 26.50
CA VAL A 473 -27.44 -1.77 26.82
C VAL A 473 -25.99 -1.93 27.26
N VAL A 474 -25.06 -1.31 26.53
CA VAL A 474 -23.61 -1.46 26.79
C VAL A 474 -23.00 -0.15 27.28
N LYS A 475 -22.07 -0.24 28.23
CA LYS A 475 -21.26 0.86 28.73
C LYS A 475 -20.02 1.01 27.86
N VAL A 476 -19.75 2.22 27.39
CA VAL A 476 -18.57 2.56 26.60
C VAL A 476 -17.66 3.55 27.31
N ILE A 477 -16.35 3.43 27.10
CA ILE A 477 -15.33 4.39 27.55
C ILE A 477 -14.53 4.86 26.32
N GLU A 478 -14.27 6.17 26.24
CA GLU A 478 -13.42 6.76 25.21
C GLU A 478 -11.96 6.30 25.41
N SER A 479 -11.39 5.63 24.40
CA SER A 479 -10.02 5.13 24.45
C SER A 479 -9.04 6.04 23.71
N ASN A 480 -9.45 6.62 22.57
CA ASN A 480 -8.71 7.57 21.74
C ASN A 480 -9.71 8.48 21.00
N SER A 481 -9.24 9.56 20.36
CA SER A 481 -10.07 10.65 19.81
C SER A 481 -11.32 10.24 19.02
N ASN A 482 -11.34 9.06 18.36
CA ASN A 482 -12.51 8.56 17.60
C ASN A 482 -12.91 7.11 17.92
N THR A 483 -12.32 6.45 18.92
CA THR A 483 -12.61 5.04 19.23
C THR A 483 -13.08 4.84 20.64
N VAL A 484 -14.17 4.09 20.80
CA VAL A 484 -14.70 3.68 22.10
C VAL A 484 -14.53 2.18 22.33
N GLN A 485 -14.29 1.83 23.58
CA GLN A 485 -14.22 0.44 24.04
C GLN A 485 -15.47 0.12 24.84
N ILE A 486 -16.04 -1.06 24.60
CA ILE A 486 -17.13 -1.60 25.41
C ILE A 486 -16.51 -2.13 26.69
N VAL A 487 -16.96 -1.62 27.84
CA VAL A 487 -16.38 -1.95 29.14
C VAL A 487 -17.30 -2.85 29.94
N ASP A 488 -18.61 -2.72 29.74
CA ASP A 488 -19.60 -3.52 30.46
C ASP A 488 -20.91 -3.64 29.67
N VAL A 489 -21.72 -4.64 30.00
CA VAL A 489 -23.10 -4.77 29.50
C VAL A 489 -24.04 -4.77 30.68
N VAL A 490 -24.87 -3.73 30.75
CA VAL A 490 -25.61 -3.38 31.96
C VAL A 490 -26.99 -4.02 31.98
N ALA A 491 -27.58 -4.29 30.81
CA ALA A 491 -28.90 -4.90 30.69
C ALA A 491 -29.03 -5.77 29.43
N PHE A 492 -29.84 -6.83 29.55
CA PHE A 492 -30.23 -7.80 28.51
C PHE A 492 -31.75 -8.03 28.54
#